data_AF-A0AAE3FHJ3-F1
#
_entry.id   AF-A0AAE3FHJ3-F1
#
_cell.length_a   1.000
_cell.length_b   1.000
_cell.length_c   1.000
_cell.angle_alpha   90.00
_cell.angle_beta   90.00
_cell.angle_gamma   90.00
#
_symmetry.space_group_name_H-M   'P 1'
#
loop_
_entity.id
_entity.type
_entity.pdbx_description
1 polymer ?
#
loop_
_entity_poly.entity_id
_entity_poly.type
_entity_poly.pdbx_seq_one_letter_code
_entity_poly.pdbx_strand_id
1 'polypeptide(L)'
;MDSTALWFLIGAVLVFFMQCGFAMVETGFTRAKNAGNIIMKNLMDFCIGTIVFMALGAGLLLGEDTLFGLVGIPNYGYITNFATYDWSSFVFNLVFCATTATIVSGAMAERTKFSAYCIYSAIISLVVYPVEAHWLWGGGWLSRLGFIDYAGSALIHMVGGISALIGAIILGPRLGKYVRDAKGRVIKVNAIPGHSIPLGALGCFILWFCWYGFNGAAAKSIPELAQILGTTTIAPAVATVSCMIYTWIKNGKPDVSMCLNASLAGLVGVTAGCANVDAIGAAIIGAVSGIIVVLIVGFLDLKLHIDDPVGAVAVHMGNGIWGTIAAGLLSTNTASAGVDGPIYALIHGTSFTAGLKVFGVQLLGMTCIALWTAVTMFIFFKIIEKTHGLRVSPEEEIAGLDSTEHGMPSAYADFVPSVDPTVGYAYKEIAVTGTVPPAEAVEVKTVPDFTDTPAPSGITKIEIICRERMLESLKNAMTEIGITGMTVSHVMGCGIQKGKPEYYRGVEVEPSLLPKVQVDIVVSTVPVRDVIETAKKVLYTGHIGDGKIFVYRVENAVKVRTGEEGVAALQDVEQY
;
A
#
# COMPACT_ATOMS: atom_id res chain seq x y z
N MET A 1 -8.81 -40.33 -1.63
CA MET A 1 -7.83 -39.28 -1.28
C MET A 1 -8.03 -38.96 0.17
N ASP A 2 -6.94 -38.87 0.93
CA ASP A 2 -6.99 -38.29 2.26
C ASP A 2 -7.41 -36.81 2.14
N SER A 3 -8.50 -36.42 2.78
CA SER A 3 -9.09 -35.09 2.62
C SER A 3 -8.18 -33.99 3.16
N THR A 4 -7.34 -34.31 4.14
CA THR A 4 -6.33 -33.40 4.70
C THR A 4 -5.17 -33.18 3.71
N ALA A 5 -4.70 -34.23 3.04
CA ALA A 5 -3.66 -34.12 2.02
C ALA A 5 -4.10 -33.29 0.81
N LEU A 6 -5.36 -33.45 0.36
CA LEU A 6 -5.92 -32.60 -0.68
C LEU A 6 -6.00 -31.14 -0.24
N TRP A 7 -6.47 -30.89 0.99
CA TRP A 7 -6.56 -29.55 1.53
C TRP A 7 -5.19 -28.88 1.70
N PHE A 8 -4.16 -29.61 2.12
CA PHE A 8 -2.80 -29.11 2.23
C PHE A 8 -2.29 -28.51 0.90
N LEU A 9 -2.54 -29.21 -0.21
CA LEU A 9 -2.19 -28.72 -1.56
C LEU A 9 -3.07 -27.53 -2.00
N ILE A 10 -4.37 -27.56 -1.72
CA ILE A 10 -5.24 -26.40 -1.98
C ILE A 10 -4.74 -25.18 -1.19
N GLY A 11 -4.37 -25.37 0.07
CA GLY A 11 -3.79 -24.36 0.92
C GLY A 11 -2.51 -23.77 0.33
N ALA A 12 -1.60 -24.61 -0.17
CA ALA A 12 -0.39 -24.15 -0.86
C ALA A 12 -0.72 -23.30 -2.11
N VAL A 13 -1.73 -23.67 -2.90
CA VAL A 13 -2.18 -22.89 -4.07
C VAL A 13 -2.80 -21.56 -3.66
N LEU A 14 -3.60 -21.54 -2.59
CA LEU A 14 -4.14 -20.29 -2.02
C LEU A 14 -3.01 -19.38 -1.55
N VAL A 15 -1.98 -19.93 -0.91
CA VAL A 15 -0.85 -19.14 -0.42
C VAL A 15 -0.01 -18.61 -1.58
N PHE A 16 0.19 -19.37 -2.65
CA PHE A 16 0.75 -18.83 -3.89
C PHE A 16 -0.06 -17.63 -4.40
N PHE A 17 -1.39 -17.72 -4.36
CA PHE A 17 -2.28 -16.62 -4.78
C PHE A 17 -2.19 -15.37 -3.86
N MET A 18 -1.60 -15.48 -2.67
CA MET A 18 -1.26 -14.30 -1.85
C MET A 18 -0.29 -13.35 -2.57
N GLN A 19 0.56 -13.84 -3.48
CA GLN A 19 1.44 -12.99 -4.27
C GLN A 19 0.65 -11.96 -5.09
N CYS A 20 -0.52 -12.35 -5.62
CA CYS A 20 -1.44 -11.41 -6.27
C CYS A 20 -2.00 -10.40 -5.25
N GLY A 21 -2.32 -10.86 -4.04
CA GLY A 21 -2.76 -10.02 -2.93
C GLY A 21 -1.73 -8.94 -2.56
N PHE A 22 -0.48 -9.33 -2.31
CA PHE A 22 0.62 -8.41 -2.02
C PHE A 22 0.85 -7.43 -3.17
N ALA A 23 0.93 -7.93 -4.42
CA ALA A 23 1.11 -7.08 -5.59
C ALA A 23 0.03 -5.99 -5.68
N MET A 24 -1.24 -6.33 -5.42
CA MET A 24 -2.35 -5.36 -5.46
C MET A 24 -2.36 -4.41 -4.26
N VAL A 25 -2.09 -4.89 -3.04
CA VAL A 25 -1.98 -4.04 -1.84
C VAL A 25 -0.89 -2.99 -2.04
N GLU A 26 0.29 -3.42 -2.48
CA GLU A 26 1.44 -2.55 -2.64
C GLU A 26 1.28 -1.61 -3.83
N THR A 27 0.71 -2.07 -4.94
CA THR A 27 0.34 -1.19 -6.06
C THR A 27 -0.62 -0.11 -5.58
N GLY A 28 -1.70 -0.48 -4.88
CA GLY A 28 -2.69 0.49 -4.41
C GLY A 28 -2.14 1.52 -3.43
N PHE A 29 -1.23 1.11 -2.54
CA PHE A 29 -0.62 1.99 -1.54
C PHE A 29 0.63 2.77 -1.99
N THR A 30 1.10 2.56 -3.21
CA THR A 30 2.23 3.30 -3.79
C THR A 30 1.75 4.29 -4.86
N ARG A 31 2.62 5.15 -5.35
CA ARG A 31 2.32 6.08 -6.46
C ARG A 31 2.31 5.35 -7.81
N ALA A 32 1.39 5.72 -8.69
CA ALA A 32 1.13 5.05 -9.97
C ALA A 32 2.38 4.86 -10.86
N LYS A 33 3.34 5.80 -10.81
CA LYS A 33 4.61 5.76 -11.56
C LYS A 33 5.58 4.62 -11.17
N ASN A 34 5.20 3.81 -10.19
CA ASN A 34 5.98 2.67 -9.67
C ASN A 34 5.16 1.37 -9.65
N ALA A 35 3.99 1.34 -10.27
CA ALA A 35 3.07 0.20 -10.23
C ALA A 35 3.66 -1.02 -10.97
N GLY A 36 4.29 -0.81 -12.12
CA GLY A 36 4.99 -1.88 -12.84
C GLY A 36 6.15 -2.45 -12.02
N ASN A 37 6.93 -1.58 -11.39
CA ASN A 37 8.06 -1.95 -10.55
C ASN A 37 7.65 -2.83 -9.37
N ILE A 38 6.54 -2.49 -8.69
CA ILE A 38 6.09 -3.24 -7.52
C ILE A 38 5.52 -4.62 -7.90
N ILE A 39 4.80 -4.70 -9.03
CA ILE A 39 4.32 -5.97 -9.59
C ILE A 39 5.51 -6.89 -9.92
N MET A 40 6.55 -6.33 -10.57
CA MET A 40 7.76 -7.08 -10.90
C MET A 40 8.48 -7.61 -9.66
N LYS A 41 8.56 -6.83 -8.58
CA LYS A 41 9.15 -7.27 -7.31
C LYS A 41 8.42 -8.49 -6.74
N ASN A 42 7.09 -8.41 -6.63
CA ASN A 42 6.25 -9.50 -6.13
C ASN A 42 6.39 -10.78 -6.99
N LEU A 43 6.39 -10.63 -8.32
CA LEU A 43 6.57 -11.79 -9.22
C LEU A 43 7.97 -12.41 -9.06
N MET A 44 9.01 -11.57 -8.96
CA MET A 44 10.39 -12.05 -8.82
C MET A 44 10.67 -12.68 -7.46
N ASP A 45 9.97 -12.28 -6.40
CA ASP A 45 10.09 -12.96 -5.10
C ASP A 45 9.75 -14.44 -5.21
N PHE A 46 8.70 -14.79 -5.94
CA PHE A 46 8.37 -16.18 -6.20
C PHE A 46 9.35 -16.84 -7.19
N CYS A 47 9.66 -16.20 -8.32
CA CYS A 47 10.49 -16.81 -9.36
C CYS A 47 11.94 -17.04 -8.91
N ILE A 48 12.60 -16.02 -8.36
CA ILE A 48 13.96 -16.11 -7.85
C ILE A 48 13.97 -17.01 -6.61
N GLY A 49 13.00 -16.80 -5.71
CA GLY A 49 12.80 -17.63 -4.52
C GLY A 49 12.74 -19.11 -4.87
N THR A 50 11.99 -19.50 -5.89
CA THR A 50 11.91 -20.90 -6.37
C THR A 50 13.28 -21.46 -6.73
N ILE A 51 14.06 -20.73 -7.55
CA ILE A 51 15.36 -21.20 -8.02
C ILE A 51 16.33 -21.40 -6.85
N VAL A 52 16.43 -20.41 -5.96
CA VAL A 52 17.40 -20.47 -4.84
C VAL A 52 16.93 -21.40 -3.72
N PHE A 53 15.63 -21.50 -3.49
CA PHE A 53 15.05 -22.43 -2.53
C PHE A 53 15.26 -23.87 -3.00
N MET A 54 15.09 -24.17 -4.29
CA MET A 54 15.50 -25.47 -4.84
C MET A 54 16.99 -25.74 -4.65
N ALA A 55 17.84 -24.74 -4.93
CA ALA A 55 19.29 -24.90 -4.88
C ALA A 55 19.86 -25.16 -3.48
N LEU A 56 19.25 -24.59 -2.43
CA LEU A 56 19.72 -24.74 -1.06
C LEU A 56 18.61 -24.62 0.00
N GLY A 57 17.71 -23.65 -0.14
CA GLY A 57 16.75 -23.31 0.92
C GLY A 57 15.87 -24.50 1.38
N ALA A 58 15.35 -25.29 0.46
CA ALA A 58 14.57 -26.49 0.77
C ALA A 58 15.37 -27.51 1.57
N GLY A 59 16.67 -27.68 1.27
CA GLY A 59 17.55 -28.57 2.01
C GLY A 59 17.82 -28.08 3.43
N LEU A 60 18.00 -26.76 3.60
CA LEU A 60 18.19 -26.16 4.92
C LEU A 60 16.93 -26.26 5.81
N LEU A 61 15.74 -26.14 5.21
CA LEU A 61 14.47 -26.19 5.94
C LEU A 61 14.01 -27.63 6.19
N LEU A 62 13.97 -28.46 5.14
CA LEU A 62 13.33 -29.78 5.12
C LEU A 62 14.31 -30.96 5.23
N GLY A 63 15.62 -30.71 5.34
CA GLY A 63 16.61 -31.78 5.47
C GLY A 63 16.35 -32.65 6.71
N GLU A 64 16.27 -33.98 6.50
CA GLU A 64 16.05 -34.95 7.58
C GLU A 64 17.27 -35.05 8.50
N ASP A 65 18.47 -35.07 7.90
CA ASP A 65 19.72 -34.94 8.63
C ASP A 65 19.97 -33.48 8.97
N THR A 66 20.48 -33.22 10.17
CA THR A 66 20.67 -31.86 10.66
C THR A 66 22.13 -31.61 11.05
N LEU A 67 22.66 -30.47 10.63
CA LEU A 67 23.97 -30.00 11.06
C LEU A 67 23.81 -29.34 12.45
N PHE A 68 24.37 -29.99 13.46
CA PHE A 68 24.30 -29.60 14.88
C PHE A 68 22.86 -29.41 15.42
N GLY A 69 21.84 -30.00 14.78
CA GLY A 69 20.43 -29.78 15.15
C GLY A 69 19.91 -28.38 14.86
N LEU A 70 20.65 -27.57 14.07
CA LEU A 70 20.34 -26.17 13.79
C LEU A 70 19.83 -25.93 12.38
N VAL A 71 20.33 -26.67 11.38
CA VAL A 71 19.93 -26.53 9.97
C VAL A 71 19.88 -27.90 9.30
N GLY A 72 18.96 -28.08 8.37
CA GLY A 72 18.89 -29.28 7.54
C GLY A 72 20.09 -29.41 6.60
N ILE A 73 20.48 -30.65 6.28
CA ILE A 73 21.52 -30.96 5.31
C ILE A 73 20.86 -31.24 3.95
N PRO A 74 21.19 -30.48 2.89
CA PRO A 74 20.63 -30.70 1.56
C PRO A 74 20.97 -32.09 1.01
N ASN A 75 19.95 -32.82 0.56
CA ASN A 75 20.10 -34.15 -0.04
C ASN A 75 19.74 -34.21 -1.54
N TYR A 76 19.20 -33.12 -2.10
CA TYR A 76 18.81 -32.98 -3.50
C TYR A 76 17.91 -34.12 -4.06
N GLY A 77 17.08 -34.72 -3.20
CA GLY A 77 16.24 -35.87 -3.57
C GLY A 77 15.30 -35.64 -4.76
N TYR A 78 14.95 -34.38 -5.06
CA TYR A 78 14.15 -34.02 -6.24
C TYR A 78 14.86 -34.30 -7.57
N ILE A 79 16.20 -34.39 -7.58
CA ILE A 79 16.99 -34.74 -8.78
C ILE A 79 16.95 -36.24 -9.01
N THR A 80 17.14 -37.03 -7.96
CA THR A 80 17.29 -38.49 -8.06
C THR A 80 15.95 -39.24 -8.04
N ASN A 81 14.93 -38.68 -7.37
CA ASN A 81 13.65 -39.33 -7.09
C ASN A 81 12.45 -38.45 -7.49
N PHE A 82 12.53 -37.78 -8.64
CA PHE A 82 11.57 -36.74 -9.06
C PHE A 82 10.09 -37.14 -8.91
N ALA A 83 9.70 -38.35 -9.33
CA ALA A 83 8.30 -38.79 -9.29
C ALA A 83 7.75 -39.01 -7.87
N THR A 84 8.61 -39.30 -6.90
CA THR A 84 8.23 -39.66 -5.52
C THR A 84 8.76 -38.67 -4.49
N TYR A 85 9.40 -37.59 -4.93
CA TYR A 85 9.82 -36.51 -4.05
C TYR A 85 8.59 -35.88 -3.41
N ASP A 86 8.71 -35.44 -2.15
CA ASP A 86 7.61 -34.80 -1.43
C ASP A 86 7.37 -33.36 -1.93
N TRP A 87 6.78 -33.28 -3.13
CA TRP A 87 6.41 -32.02 -3.76
C TRP A 87 5.36 -31.26 -2.94
N SER A 88 4.55 -31.96 -2.14
CA SER A 88 3.58 -31.32 -1.26
C SER A 88 4.30 -30.43 -0.25
N SER A 89 5.23 -30.99 0.53
CA SER A 89 5.98 -30.22 1.53
C SER A 89 6.89 -29.19 0.88
N PHE A 90 7.52 -29.52 -0.25
CA PHE A 90 8.36 -28.58 -0.98
C PHE A 90 7.57 -27.34 -1.42
N VAL A 91 6.45 -27.53 -2.12
CA VAL A 91 5.64 -26.40 -2.64
C VAL A 91 5.05 -25.59 -1.50
N PHE A 92 4.53 -26.24 -0.45
CA PHE A 92 3.97 -25.56 0.71
C PHE A 92 4.98 -24.63 1.40
N ASN A 93 6.21 -25.12 1.64
CA ASN A 93 7.24 -24.29 2.27
C ASN A 93 7.81 -23.23 1.33
N LEU A 94 7.87 -23.51 0.02
CA LEU A 94 8.28 -22.53 -0.98
C LEU A 94 7.35 -21.31 -1.01
N VAL A 95 6.02 -21.51 -0.97
CA VAL A 95 5.08 -20.38 -1.01
C VAL A 95 5.12 -19.54 0.28
N PHE A 96 5.48 -20.15 1.42
CA PHE A 96 5.72 -19.46 2.69
C PHE A 96 7.03 -18.66 2.66
N CYS A 97 8.09 -19.24 2.08
CA CYS A 97 9.34 -18.56 1.81
C CYS A 97 9.13 -17.31 0.94
N ALA A 98 8.42 -17.45 -0.18
CA ALA A 98 8.08 -16.35 -1.07
C ALA A 98 7.23 -15.27 -0.38
N THR A 99 6.32 -15.68 0.51
CA THR A 99 5.52 -14.75 1.34
C THR A 99 6.41 -13.96 2.30
N THR A 100 7.42 -14.59 2.89
CA THR A 100 8.38 -13.91 3.77
C THR A 100 9.20 -12.87 2.99
N ALA A 101 9.66 -13.22 1.79
CA ALA A 101 10.45 -12.33 0.94
C ALA A 101 9.67 -11.07 0.52
N THR A 102 8.42 -11.25 0.07
CA THR A 102 7.58 -10.17 -0.48
C THR A 102 7.13 -9.13 0.55
N ILE A 103 7.11 -9.45 1.85
CA ILE A 103 6.77 -8.45 2.88
C ILE A 103 7.67 -7.19 2.80
N VAL A 104 8.89 -7.33 2.29
CA VAL A 104 9.87 -6.25 2.24
C VAL A 104 9.64 -5.30 1.06
N SER A 105 9.05 -5.74 -0.07
CA SER A 105 8.82 -4.86 -1.23
C SER A 105 7.99 -3.64 -0.85
N GLY A 106 6.93 -3.84 -0.08
CA GLY A 106 6.05 -2.77 0.37
C GLY A 106 6.77 -1.67 1.17
N ALA A 107 7.58 -2.04 2.17
CA ALA A 107 8.33 -1.07 2.99
C ALA A 107 9.45 -0.38 2.21
N MET A 108 9.97 -1.06 1.18
CA MET A 108 11.09 -0.61 0.34
C MET A 108 10.64 -0.05 -1.04
N ALA A 109 9.34 0.12 -1.25
CA ALA A 109 8.78 0.56 -2.53
C ALA A 109 9.25 1.97 -2.97
N GLU A 110 9.13 2.23 -4.27
CA GLU A 110 9.33 3.52 -4.97
C GLU A 110 10.76 4.09 -5.05
N ARG A 111 11.71 3.60 -4.24
CA ARG A 111 13.10 4.10 -4.27
C ARG A 111 14.20 3.03 -4.21
N THR A 112 13.82 1.77 -4.07
CA THR A 112 14.78 0.65 -4.12
C THR A 112 15.04 0.25 -5.54
N LYS A 113 16.32 0.16 -5.89
CA LYS A 113 16.80 -0.38 -7.16
C LYS A 113 16.30 -1.80 -7.35
N PHE A 114 15.63 -2.09 -8.47
CA PHE A 114 15.01 -3.39 -8.73
C PHE A 114 16.01 -4.55 -8.65
N SER A 115 17.18 -4.40 -9.26
CA SER A 115 18.24 -5.42 -9.20
C SER A 115 18.76 -5.68 -7.77
N ALA A 116 18.85 -4.65 -6.94
CA ALA A 116 19.23 -4.81 -5.53
C ALA A 116 18.16 -5.57 -4.74
N TYR A 117 16.88 -5.32 -5.05
CA TYR A 117 15.76 -6.04 -4.47
C TYR A 117 15.78 -7.53 -4.84
N CYS A 118 16.05 -7.87 -6.12
CA CYS A 118 16.21 -9.26 -6.55
C CYS A 118 17.33 -10.01 -5.80
N ILE A 119 18.45 -9.33 -5.52
CA ILE A 119 19.55 -9.91 -4.71
C ILE A 119 19.10 -10.15 -3.27
N TYR A 120 18.42 -9.18 -2.66
CA TYR A 120 17.82 -9.33 -1.33
C TYR A 120 16.87 -10.55 -1.28
N SER A 121 15.97 -10.65 -2.25
CA SER A 121 14.98 -11.71 -2.37
C SER A 121 15.62 -13.10 -2.50
N ALA A 122 16.70 -13.19 -3.28
CA ALA A 122 17.52 -14.39 -3.38
C ALA A 122 18.12 -14.77 -2.02
N ILE A 123 18.71 -13.82 -1.29
CA ILE A 123 19.39 -14.09 -0.01
C ILE A 123 18.42 -14.58 1.06
N ILE A 124 17.28 -13.90 1.24
CA ILE A 124 16.32 -14.29 2.28
C ILE A 124 15.75 -15.69 2.01
N SER A 125 15.49 -16.00 0.74
CA SER A 125 14.96 -17.29 0.31
C SER A 125 15.98 -18.43 0.30
N LEU A 126 17.27 -18.10 0.09
CA LEU A 126 18.35 -19.07 0.04
C LEU A 126 18.77 -19.54 1.45
N VAL A 127 18.85 -18.62 2.42
CA VAL A 127 19.48 -18.90 3.72
C VAL A 127 18.71 -18.35 4.92
N VAL A 128 18.27 -17.09 4.91
CA VAL A 128 17.80 -16.44 6.16
C VAL A 128 16.52 -17.08 6.68
N TYR A 129 15.48 -17.17 5.85
CA TYR A 129 14.21 -17.81 6.22
C TYR A 129 14.36 -19.33 6.42
N PRO A 130 14.97 -20.10 5.49
CA PRO A 130 15.08 -21.54 5.65
C PRO A 130 15.73 -22.02 6.96
N VAL A 131 16.74 -21.30 7.44
CA VAL A 131 17.46 -21.65 8.68
C VAL A 131 16.56 -21.54 9.90
N GLU A 132 15.84 -20.43 10.05
CA GLU A 132 15.01 -20.21 11.23
C GLU A 132 13.69 -21.00 11.16
N ALA A 133 13.12 -21.18 9.96
CA ALA A 133 11.99 -22.06 9.73
C ALA A 133 12.33 -23.53 10.08
N HIS A 134 13.56 -23.99 9.84
CA HIS A 134 14.00 -25.33 10.27
C HIS A 134 13.90 -25.54 11.79
N TRP A 135 14.15 -24.50 12.59
CA TRP A 135 14.14 -24.61 14.05
C TRP A 135 12.81 -25.09 14.59
N LEU A 136 11.70 -24.79 13.91
CA LEU A 136 10.35 -25.21 14.29
C LEU A 136 9.75 -26.23 13.32
N TRP A 137 9.65 -25.89 12.03
CA TRP A 137 8.94 -26.70 11.04
C TRP A 137 9.80 -27.81 10.41
N GLY A 138 11.12 -27.72 10.52
CA GLY A 138 12.06 -28.76 10.10
C GLY A 138 12.39 -29.81 11.17
N GLY A 139 11.72 -29.79 12.34
CA GLY A 139 12.02 -30.70 13.46
C GLY A 139 13.21 -30.27 14.34
N GLY A 140 13.61 -29.00 14.23
CA GLY A 140 14.69 -28.40 15.00
C GLY A 140 14.39 -28.22 16.49
N TRP A 141 15.24 -27.45 17.16
CA TRP A 141 15.24 -27.32 18.62
C TRP A 141 14.03 -26.57 19.18
N LEU A 142 13.45 -25.59 18.47
CA LEU A 142 12.24 -24.89 18.93
C LEU A 142 11.01 -25.80 18.92
N SER A 143 10.93 -26.68 17.94
CA SER A 143 9.91 -27.73 17.87
C SER A 143 9.90 -28.59 19.14
N ARG A 144 11.09 -29.03 19.58
CA ARG A 144 11.28 -29.88 20.78
C ARG A 144 10.97 -29.16 22.09
N LEU A 145 11.12 -27.84 22.12
CA LEU A 145 10.76 -27.02 23.27
C LEU A 145 9.26 -26.71 23.32
N GLY A 146 8.51 -26.98 22.25
CA GLY A 146 7.07 -26.69 22.16
C GLY A 146 6.77 -25.23 21.84
N PHE A 147 7.62 -24.57 21.05
CA PHE A 147 7.34 -23.22 20.55
C PHE A 147 6.12 -23.25 19.63
N ILE A 148 5.16 -22.36 19.88
CA ILE A 148 3.89 -22.24 19.17
C ILE A 148 4.02 -21.18 18.10
N ASP A 149 4.14 -21.61 16.85
CA ASP A 149 3.97 -20.75 15.69
C ASP A 149 3.38 -21.59 14.54
N TYR A 150 2.07 -21.78 14.59
CA TYR A 150 1.37 -22.74 13.75
C TYR A 150 1.55 -22.44 12.25
N ALA A 151 1.36 -21.18 11.85
CA ALA A 151 1.47 -20.75 10.46
C ALA A 151 2.46 -19.59 10.20
N GLY A 152 3.17 -19.07 11.22
CA GLY A 152 4.28 -18.11 11.01
C GLY A 152 4.02 -16.65 11.38
N SER A 153 3.46 -16.31 12.56
CA SER A 153 3.57 -14.91 13.06
C SER A 153 5.03 -14.55 13.32
N ALA A 154 5.85 -15.50 13.81
CA ALA A 154 7.27 -15.28 14.04
C ALA A 154 8.08 -15.58 12.76
N LEU A 155 7.96 -16.81 12.23
CA LEU A 155 8.81 -17.31 11.15
C LEU A 155 8.61 -16.58 9.81
N ILE A 156 7.43 -16.03 9.56
CA ILE A 156 7.12 -15.34 8.30
C ILE A 156 6.96 -13.86 8.54
N HIS A 157 5.99 -13.48 9.36
CA HIS A 157 5.62 -12.08 9.48
C HIS A 157 6.61 -11.25 10.27
N MET A 158 7.08 -11.73 11.44
CA MET A 158 8.13 -11.03 12.18
C MET A 158 9.44 -11.01 11.40
N VAL A 159 9.84 -12.13 10.78
CA VAL A 159 11.06 -12.21 9.96
C VAL A 159 11.00 -11.23 8.78
N GLY A 160 9.95 -11.29 7.97
CA GLY A 160 9.74 -10.36 6.86
C GLY A 160 9.63 -8.91 7.34
N GLY A 161 8.95 -8.66 8.46
CA GLY A 161 8.77 -7.33 9.03
C GLY A 161 10.04 -6.70 9.61
N ILE A 162 10.90 -7.48 10.29
CA ILE A 162 12.21 -7.03 10.76
C ILE A 162 13.11 -6.74 9.56
N SER A 163 13.09 -7.61 8.55
CA SER A 163 13.80 -7.41 7.27
C SER A 163 13.36 -6.11 6.60
N ALA A 164 12.06 -5.86 6.56
CA ALA A 164 11.44 -4.64 6.01
C ALA A 164 11.88 -3.39 6.76
N LEU A 165 11.91 -3.44 8.10
CA LEU A 165 12.35 -2.32 8.93
C LEU A 165 13.83 -1.99 8.68
N ILE A 166 14.70 -3.00 8.70
CA ILE A 166 16.14 -2.82 8.46
C ILE A 166 16.38 -2.27 7.06
N GLY A 167 15.72 -2.85 6.06
CA GLY A 167 15.78 -2.41 4.68
C GLY A 167 15.35 -0.94 4.54
N ALA A 168 14.22 -0.55 5.12
CA ALA A 168 13.73 0.83 5.10
C ALA A 168 14.67 1.82 5.80
N ILE A 169 15.29 1.42 6.92
CA ILE A 169 16.27 2.24 7.66
C ILE A 169 17.52 2.49 6.80
N ILE A 170 18.10 1.43 6.22
CA ILE A 170 19.34 1.54 5.43
C ILE A 170 19.09 2.30 4.13
N LEU A 171 17.97 2.03 3.46
CA LEU A 171 17.57 2.69 2.22
C LEU A 171 17.22 4.17 2.37
N GLY A 172 16.71 4.55 3.54
CA GLY A 172 16.23 5.88 3.84
C GLY A 172 14.86 6.22 3.22
N PRO A 173 14.32 7.40 3.58
CA PRO A 173 12.96 7.79 3.22
C PRO A 173 12.81 8.23 1.77
N ARG A 174 11.60 8.19 1.20
CA ARG A 174 11.32 8.77 -0.12
C ARG A 174 11.58 10.27 -0.14
N LEU A 175 12.00 10.79 -1.29
CA LEU A 175 12.21 12.22 -1.49
C LEU A 175 10.92 13.00 -1.20
N GLY A 176 11.08 14.11 -0.47
CA GLY A 176 9.96 14.96 -0.07
C GLY A 176 9.13 14.43 1.12
N LYS A 177 9.36 13.20 1.61
CA LYS A 177 8.61 12.65 2.75
C LYS A 177 8.83 13.46 4.04
N TYR A 178 10.07 13.83 4.33
CA TYR A 178 10.46 14.58 5.53
C TYR A 178 11.20 15.86 5.15
N VAL A 179 10.66 17.02 5.52
CA VAL A 179 11.33 18.31 5.35
C VAL A 179 12.27 18.52 6.52
N ARG A 180 13.53 18.84 6.23
CA ARG A 180 14.58 19.05 7.24
C ARG A 180 15.05 20.50 7.28
N ASP A 181 15.38 20.99 8.48
CA ASP A 181 16.06 22.27 8.65
C ASP A 181 17.55 22.20 8.27
N ALA A 182 18.25 23.33 8.31
CA ALA A 182 19.69 23.40 8.02
C ALA A 182 20.57 22.56 8.98
N LYS A 183 20.02 22.12 10.13
CA LYS A 183 20.68 21.24 11.11
C LYS A 183 20.30 19.77 10.90
N GLY A 184 19.57 19.44 9.83
CA GLY A 184 19.14 18.08 9.49
C GLY A 184 17.94 17.57 10.29
N ARG A 185 17.31 18.39 11.14
CA ARG A 185 16.16 17.98 11.97
C ARG A 185 14.89 18.04 11.14
N VAL A 186 14.03 17.03 11.28
CA VAL A 186 12.73 17.02 10.60
C VAL A 186 11.82 18.08 11.24
N ILE A 187 11.33 19.00 10.42
CA ILE A 187 10.42 20.09 10.81
C ILE A 187 9.00 19.90 10.27
N LYS A 188 8.83 19.04 9.27
CA LYS A 188 7.52 18.69 8.69
C LYS A 188 7.54 17.27 8.11
N VAL A 189 6.48 16.52 8.37
CA VAL A 189 6.19 15.22 7.75
C VAL A 189 5.14 15.44 6.68
N ASN A 190 5.41 15.00 5.45
CA ASN A 190 4.45 15.05 4.35
C ASN A 190 3.82 13.65 4.15
N ALA A 191 2.52 13.60 3.88
CA ALA A 191 1.87 12.37 3.44
C ALA A 191 2.20 12.12 1.96
N ILE A 192 2.53 10.86 1.61
CA ILE A 192 2.60 10.41 0.22
C ILE A 192 1.53 9.33 0.08
N PRO A 193 0.32 9.67 -0.38
CA PRO A 193 -0.77 8.72 -0.47
C PRO A 193 -0.56 7.74 -1.62
N GLY A 194 -1.06 6.52 -1.41
CA GLY A 194 -1.23 5.55 -2.48
C GLY A 194 -2.21 6.04 -3.55
N HIS A 195 -1.97 5.66 -4.79
CA HIS A 195 -2.74 6.18 -5.92
C HIS A 195 -4.09 5.48 -6.12
N SER A 196 -4.31 4.28 -5.56
CA SER A 196 -5.54 3.51 -5.77
C SER A 196 -5.93 2.69 -4.54
N ILE A 197 -6.76 3.30 -3.68
CA ILE A 197 -7.37 2.59 -2.55
C ILE A 197 -8.23 1.39 -3.00
N PRO A 198 -8.97 1.42 -4.13
CA PRO A 198 -9.67 0.24 -4.63
C PRO A 198 -8.74 -0.95 -4.93
N LEU A 199 -7.57 -0.72 -5.55
CA LEU A 199 -6.58 -1.79 -5.75
C LEU A 199 -5.99 -2.28 -4.42
N GLY A 200 -5.72 -1.35 -3.50
CA GLY A 200 -5.28 -1.69 -2.14
C GLY A 200 -6.31 -2.58 -1.41
N ALA A 201 -7.59 -2.25 -1.54
CA ALA A 201 -8.69 -3.03 -0.97
C ALA A 201 -8.84 -4.40 -1.63
N LEU A 202 -8.74 -4.48 -2.97
CA LEU A 202 -8.76 -5.75 -3.70
C LEU A 202 -7.64 -6.68 -3.20
N GLY A 203 -6.42 -6.16 -3.08
CA GLY A 203 -5.30 -6.92 -2.53
C GLY A 203 -5.58 -7.42 -1.11
N CYS A 204 -6.13 -6.56 -0.24
CA CYS A 204 -6.48 -6.95 1.13
C CYS A 204 -7.52 -8.08 1.18
N PHE A 205 -8.54 -8.04 0.31
CA PHE A 205 -9.55 -9.10 0.23
C PHE A 205 -8.97 -10.41 -0.30
N ILE A 206 -8.09 -10.35 -1.31
CA ILE A 206 -7.37 -11.52 -1.80
C ILE A 206 -6.51 -12.13 -0.68
N LEU A 207 -5.74 -11.31 0.04
CA LEU A 207 -4.91 -11.78 1.15
C LEU A 207 -5.75 -12.45 2.24
N TRP A 208 -6.88 -11.86 2.65
CA TRP A 208 -7.78 -12.49 3.62
C TRP A 208 -8.31 -13.83 3.12
N PHE A 209 -8.84 -13.87 1.90
CA PHE A 209 -9.32 -15.12 1.30
C PHE A 209 -8.25 -16.21 1.29
N CYS A 210 -7.02 -15.87 0.88
CA CYS A 210 -5.92 -16.81 0.83
C CYS A 210 -5.41 -17.22 2.22
N TRP A 211 -5.62 -16.39 3.25
CA TRP A 211 -5.19 -16.66 4.62
C TRP A 211 -5.89 -17.87 5.23
N TYR A 212 -7.07 -18.25 4.73
CA TYR A 212 -7.71 -19.52 5.07
C TYR A 212 -6.86 -20.73 4.64
N GLY A 213 -6.17 -20.63 3.50
CA GLY A 213 -5.16 -21.59 3.09
C GLY A 213 -3.88 -21.47 3.93
N PHE A 214 -3.42 -20.25 4.17
CA PHE A 214 -2.20 -19.97 4.95
C PHE A 214 -2.25 -20.56 6.36
N ASN A 215 -3.31 -20.26 7.12
CA ASN A 215 -3.48 -20.82 8.45
C ASN A 215 -4.02 -22.26 8.41
N GLY A 216 -4.88 -22.59 7.45
CA GLY A 216 -5.60 -23.86 7.46
C GLY A 216 -4.86 -25.05 6.85
N ALA A 217 -3.86 -24.83 5.98
CA ALA A 217 -3.26 -25.90 5.17
C ALA A 217 -2.75 -27.08 6.01
N ALA A 218 -2.03 -26.78 7.09
CA ALA A 218 -1.35 -27.78 7.93
C ALA A 218 -2.28 -28.51 8.93
N ALA A 219 -3.60 -28.29 8.86
CA ALA A 219 -4.57 -28.91 9.75
C ALA A 219 -4.53 -30.45 9.64
N LYS A 220 -4.52 -31.13 10.80
CA LYS A 220 -4.40 -32.59 10.88
C LYS A 220 -5.77 -33.28 10.83
N SER A 221 -6.85 -32.52 10.92
CA SER A 221 -8.23 -33.03 10.86
C SER A 221 -9.21 -31.97 10.37
N ILE A 222 -10.38 -32.40 9.89
CA ILE A 222 -11.44 -31.48 9.46
C ILE A 222 -11.98 -30.59 10.61
N PRO A 223 -12.17 -31.09 11.85
CA PRO A 223 -12.57 -30.23 12.96
C PRO A 223 -11.52 -29.17 13.31
N GLU A 224 -10.23 -29.52 13.30
CA GLU A 224 -9.14 -28.57 13.49
C GLU A 224 -9.13 -27.50 12.38
N LEU A 225 -9.27 -27.92 11.11
CA LEU A 225 -9.39 -26.99 9.99
C LEU A 225 -10.53 -25.99 10.22
N ALA A 226 -11.73 -26.48 10.53
CA ALA A 226 -12.89 -25.62 10.77
C ALA A 226 -12.67 -24.61 11.90
N GLN A 227 -12.04 -25.04 13.00
CA GLN A 227 -11.68 -24.17 14.12
C GLN A 227 -10.68 -23.08 13.68
N ILE A 228 -9.63 -23.44 12.94
CA ILE A 228 -8.62 -22.51 12.43
C ILE A 228 -9.25 -21.47 11.50
N LEU A 229 -10.18 -21.86 10.63
CA LEU A 229 -10.91 -20.90 9.80
C LEU A 229 -11.77 -19.95 10.64
N GLY A 230 -12.33 -20.45 11.75
CA GLY A 230 -13.04 -19.64 12.74
C GLY A 230 -12.16 -18.56 13.37
N THR A 231 -10.99 -18.91 13.91
CA THR A 231 -10.07 -17.93 14.51
C THR A 231 -9.52 -16.95 13.47
N THR A 232 -9.25 -17.43 12.26
CA THR A 232 -8.82 -16.63 11.08
C THR A 232 -9.92 -15.70 10.55
N THR A 233 -11.18 -15.93 10.91
CA THR A 233 -12.29 -15.01 10.60
C THR A 233 -12.47 -13.96 11.70
N ILE A 234 -12.42 -14.40 12.97
CA ILE A 234 -12.70 -13.55 14.13
C ILE A 234 -11.62 -12.46 14.28
N ALA A 235 -10.35 -12.85 14.28
CA ALA A 235 -9.25 -11.92 14.60
C ALA A 235 -9.18 -10.71 13.65
N PRO A 236 -9.14 -10.87 12.31
CA PRO A 236 -9.17 -9.72 11.41
C PRO A 236 -10.45 -8.89 11.50
N ALA A 237 -11.62 -9.50 11.64
CA ALA A 237 -12.87 -8.75 11.76
C ALA A 237 -12.86 -7.83 12.99
N VAL A 238 -12.40 -8.35 14.14
CA VAL A 238 -12.26 -7.55 15.36
C VAL A 238 -11.16 -6.48 15.19
N ALA A 239 -10.03 -6.81 14.56
CA ALA A 239 -8.96 -5.85 14.30
C ALA A 239 -9.43 -4.67 13.44
N THR A 240 -10.17 -4.92 12.36
CA THR A 240 -10.73 -3.87 11.50
C THR A 240 -11.67 -2.96 12.27
N VAL A 241 -12.60 -3.52 13.07
CA VAL A 241 -13.55 -2.75 13.87
C VAL A 241 -12.84 -1.94 14.97
N SER A 242 -11.88 -2.54 15.67
CA SER A 242 -11.09 -1.85 16.70
C SER A 242 -10.28 -0.69 16.10
N CYS A 243 -9.64 -0.89 14.94
CA CYS A 243 -8.94 0.19 14.22
C CYS A 243 -9.91 1.29 13.76
N MET A 244 -11.07 0.92 13.21
CA MET A 244 -12.08 1.87 12.77
C MET A 244 -12.53 2.77 13.93
N ILE A 245 -12.89 2.17 15.07
CA ILE A 245 -13.29 2.91 16.27
C ILE A 245 -12.14 3.79 16.76
N TYR A 246 -10.93 3.24 16.87
CA TYR A 246 -9.77 3.98 17.34
C TYR A 246 -9.44 5.19 16.47
N THR A 247 -9.43 5.02 15.15
CA THR A 247 -9.18 6.12 14.19
C THR A 247 -10.31 7.14 14.19
N TRP A 248 -11.56 6.71 14.39
CA TRP A 248 -12.70 7.62 14.56
C TRP A 248 -12.54 8.51 15.78
N ILE A 249 -12.16 7.94 16.92
CA ILE A 249 -11.94 8.69 18.16
C ILE A 249 -10.74 9.62 18.02
N LYS A 250 -9.62 9.13 17.47
CA LYS A 250 -8.37 9.88 17.37
C LYS A 250 -8.41 11.00 16.32
N ASN A 251 -8.99 10.72 15.15
CA ASN A 251 -8.93 11.58 13.97
C ASN A 251 -10.29 12.19 13.59
N GLY A 252 -11.37 11.86 14.31
CA GLY A 252 -12.74 12.31 14.04
C GLY A 252 -13.47 11.58 12.90
N LYS A 253 -12.79 10.66 12.19
CA LYS A 253 -13.30 9.91 11.03
C LYS A 253 -12.61 8.54 10.91
N PRO A 254 -13.26 7.53 10.33
CA PRO A 254 -12.62 6.25 10.05
C PRO A 254 -11.58 6.41 8.92
N ASP A 255 -10.41 5.78 9.08
CA ASP A 255 -9.36 5.76 8.04
C ASP A 255 -9.41 4.44 7.27
N VAL A 256 -9.78 4.52 5.99
CA VAL A 256 -9.93 3.33 5.11
C VAL A 256 -8.61 2.57 4.97
N SER A 257 -7.50 3.28 4.75
CA SER A 257 -6.19 2.65 4.55
C SER A 257 -5.72 1.92 5.81
N MET A 258 -5.98 2.50 6.97
CA MET A 258 -5.63 1.89 8.26
C MET A 258 -6.55 0.74 8.59
N CYS A 259 -7.84 0.79 8.25
CA CYS A 259 -8.75 -0.35 8.41
C CYS A 259 -8.32 -1.54 7.55
N LEU A 260 -7.88 -1.31 6.30
CA LEU A 260 -7.33 -2.38 5.44
C LEU A 260 -6.08 -3.00 6.08
N ASN A 261 -5.13 -2.17 6.52
CA ASN A 261 -3.95 -2.65 7.24
C ASN A 261 -4.30 -3.34 8.56
N ALA A 262 -5.36 -2.94 9.25
CA ALA A 262 -5.83 -3.58 10.47
C ALA A 262 -6.42 -4.96 10.23
N SER A 263 -7.14 -5.16 9.12
CA SER A 263 -7.57 -6.50 8.68
C SER A 263 -6.35 -7.42 8.54
N LEU A 264 -5.31 -6.96 7.82
CA LEU A 264 -4.07 -7.72 7.64
C LEU A 264 -3.33 -7.93 8.97
N ALA A 265 -3.28 -6.93 9.84
CA ALA A 265 -2.68 -7.03 11.17
C ALA A 265 -3.37 -8.07 12.07
N GLY A 266 -4.70 -8.17 12.01
CA GLY A 266 -5.45 -9.20 12.73
C GLY A 266 -5.18 -10.60 12.19
N LEU A 267 -5.06 -10.75 10.86
CA LEU A 267 -4.62 -11.99 10.23
C LEU A 267 -3.22 -12.39 10.70
N VAL A 268 -2.23 -11.49 10.59
CA VAL A 268 -0.86 -11.71 11.08
C VAL A 268 -0.83 -12.08 12.56
N GLY A 269 -1.61 -11.39 13.38
CA GLY A 269 -1.63 -11.59 14.83
C GLY A 269 -2.13 -12.98 15.22
N VAL A 270 -3.10 -13.54 14.50
CA VAL A 270 -3.66 -14.86 14.84
C VAL A 270 -2.85 -16.02 14.26
N THR A 271 -2.02 -15.78 13.24
CA THR A 271 -1.25 -16.80 12.51
C THR A 271 -0.49 -17.79 13.41
N ALA A 272 0.21 -17.34 14.46
CA ALA A 272 0.95 -18.23 15.36
C ALA A 272 0.04 -19.13 16.19
N GLY A 273 -1.08 -18.58 16.67
CA GLY A 273 -1.98 -19.23 17.61
C GLY A 273 -3.28 -19.74 17.00
N CYS A 274 -3.43 -19.76 15.67
CA CYS A 274 -4.72 -20.00 15.01
C CYS A 274 -5.35 -21.36 15.33
N ALA A 275 -4.54 -22.35 15.71
CA ALA A 275 -4.98 -23.67 16.19
C ALA A 275 -4.95 -23.82 17.72
N ASN A 276 -4.46 -22.82 18.44
CA ASN A 276 -4.12 -22.89 19.88
C ASN A 276 -5.01 -22.02 20.77
N VAL A 277 -5.70 -21.03 20.19
CA VAL A 277 -6.59 -20.11 20.93
C VAL A 277 -8.07 -20.38 20.62
N ASP A 278 -8.94 -20.00 21.53
CA ASP A 278 -10.40 -20.01 21.32
C ASP A 278 -10.90 -18.70 20.68
N ALA A 279 -12.22 -18.57 20.52
CA ALA A 279 -12.86 -17.39 19.94
C ALA A 279 -12.58 -16.09 20.74
N ILE A 280 -12.46 -16.18 22.06
CA ILE A 280 -12.17 -15.02 22.93
C ILE A 280 -10.71 -14.62 22.74
N GLY A 281 -9.80 -15.58 22.75
CA GLY A 281 -8.38 -15.36 22.46
C GLY A 281 -8.16 -14.72 21.09
N ALA A 282 -8.80 -15.25 20.05
CA ALA A 282 -8.75 -14.68 18.69
C ALA A 282 -9.30 -13.24 18.64
N ALA A 283 -10.39 -12.95 19.35
CA ALA A 283 -10.94 -11.60 19.44
C ALA A 283 -9.99 -10.62 20.16
N ILE A 284 -9.34 -11.05 21.25
CA ILE A 284 -8.34 -10.24 21.97
C ILE A 284 -7.14 -9.96 21.07
N ILE A 285 -6.62 -10.99 20.39
CA ILE A 285 -5.53 -10.84 19.41
C ILE A 285 -5.90 -9.79 18.37
N GLY A 286 -7.07 -9.92 17.75
CA GLY A 286 -7.58 -8.98 16.76
C GLY A 286 -7.70 -7.55 17.30
N ALA A 287 -8.34 -7.37 18.45
CA ALA A 287 -8.56 -6.05 19.04
C ALA A 287 -7.26 -5.29 19.30
N VAL A 288 -6.27 -6.00 19.85
CA VAL A 288 -4.93 -5.44 20.10
C VAL A 288 -4.20 -5.18 18.78
N SER A 289 -4.26 -6.10 17.82
CA SER A 289 -3.63 -5.92 16.50
C SER A 289 -4.13 -4.68 15.76
N GLY A 290 -5.45 -4.44 15.79
CA GLY A 290 -6.08 -3.28 15.17
C GLY A 290 -5.63 -1.94 15.76
N ILE A 291 -5.20 -1.92 17.03
CA ILE A 291 -4.65 -0.72 17.68
C ILE A 291 -3.15 -0.61 17.43
N ILE A 292 -2.40 -1.70 17.60
CA ILE A 292 -0.95 -1.76 17.44
C ILE A 292 -0.53 -1.26 16.05
N VAL A 293 -1.24 -1.67 14.99
CA VAL A 293 -0.90 -1.25 13.63
C VAL A 293 -0.93 0.28 13.47
N VAL A 294 -1.92 0.96 14.05
CA VAL A 294 -2.05 2.43 14.00
C VAL A 294 -0.95 3.11 14.79
N LEU A 295 -0.61 2.55 15.96
CA LEU A 295 0.44 3.08 16.82
C LEU A 295 1.82 2.96 16.18
N ILE A 296 2.14 1.80 15.59
CA ILE A 296 3.45 1.56 14.97
C ILE A 296 3.62 2.41 13.71
N VAL A 297 2.61 2.48 12.82
CA VAL A 297 2.69 3.38 11.64
C VAL A 297 2.96 4.81 12.09
N GLY A 298 2.20 5.31 13.05
CA GLY A 298 2.38 6.67 13.57
C GLY A 298 3.75 6.87 14.25
N PHE A 299 4.26 5.87 14.97
CA PHE A 299 5.56 5.94 15.63
C PHE A 299 6.72 5.96 14.62
N LEU A 300 6.70 5.06 13.63
CA LEU A 300 7.70 5.01 12.57
C LEU A 300 7.73 6.33 11.80
N ASP A 301 6.57 6.82 11.36
CA ASP A 301 6.51 8.00 10.49
C ASP A 301 6.78 9.31 11.25
N LEU A 302 6.09 9.51 12.39
CA LEU A 302 6.09 10.80 13.10
C LEU A 302 7.22 10.94 14.13
N LYS A 303 7.84 9.84 14.58
CA LYS A 303 8.89 9.88 15.62
C LYS A 303 10.23 9.40 15.11
N LEU A 304 10.27 8.24 14.46
CA LEU A 304 11.53 7.69 13.94
C LEU A 304 11.88 8.21 12.55
N HIS A 305 10.92 8.81 11.84
CA HIS A 305 11.07 9.27 10.46
C HIS A 305 11.56 8.16 9.53
N ILE A 306 10.97 6.97 9.69
CA ILE A 306 11.18 5.79 8.86
C ILE A 306 9.98 5.70 7.91
N ASP A 307 10.26 5.81 6.61
CA ASP A 307 9.23 5.82 5.59
C ASP A 307 8.93 4.40 5.09
N ASP A 308 7.77 3.90 5.50
CA ASP A 308 7.18 2.63 5.09
C ASP A 308 5.91 2.92 4.25
N PRO A 309 6.01 2.85 2.90
CA PRO A 309 4.92 3.24 2.01
C PRO A 309 3.61 2.50 2.27
N VAL A 310 3.65 1.21 2.60
CA VAL A 310 2.44 0.39 2.72
C VAL A 310 2.08 0.07 4.18
N GLY A 311 2.97 0.34 5.13
CA GLY A 311 2.79 -0.01 6.54
C GLY A 311 3.15 -1.47 6.83
N ALA A 312 3.99 -2.08 5.99
CA ALA A 312 4.39 -3.48 6.09
C ALA A 312 5.07 -3.79 7.44
N VAL A 313 5.89 -2.89 7.97
CA VAL A 313 6.54 -3.07 9.27
C VAL A 313 5.50 -3.14 10.38
N ALA A 314 4.50 -2.26 10.37
CA ALA A 314 3.45 -2.27 11.39
C ALA A 314 2.59 -3.53 11.30
N VAL A 315 2.18 -3.91 10.08
CA VAL A 315 1.36 -5.11 9.84
C VAL A 315 2.14 -6.37 10.22
N HIS A 316 3.37 -6.55 9.73
CA HIS A 316 4.09 -7.81 9.84
C HIS A 316 5.03 -7.90 11.05
N MET A 317 5.91 -6.90 11.28
CA MET A 317 6.79 -6.93 12.45
C MET A 317 5.99 -6.76 13.74
N GLY A 318 5.19 -5.70 13.80
CA GLY A 318 4.42 -5.36 15.00
C GLY A 318 3.47 -6.45 15.43
N ASN A 319 2.62 -6.91 14.49
CA ASN A 319 1.64 -7.95 14.80
C ASN A 319 2.21 -9.36 14.74
N GLY A 320 3.35 -9.58 14.07
CA GLY A 320 4.09 -10.84 14.17
C GLY A 320 4.60 -11.05 15.59
N ILE A 321 5.27 -10.04 16.16
CA ILE A 321 5.73 -10.02 17.56
C ILE A 321 4.53 -10.21 18.51
N TRP A 322 3.48 -9.40 18.34
CA TRP A 322 2.29 -9.51 19.18
C TRP A 322 1.63 -10.88 19.07
N GLY A 323 1.48 -11.43 17.85
CA GLY A 323 0.86 -12.73 17.62
C GLY A 323 1.62 -13.87 18.28
N THR A 324 2.96 -13.87 18.19
CA THR A 324 3.81 -14.87 18.87
C THR A 324 3.71 -14.78 20.39
N ILE A 325 3.68 -13.57 20.95
CA ILE A 325 3.46 -13.33 22.38
C ILE A 325 2.07 -13.83 22.80
N ALA A 326 1.04 -13.43 22.05
CA ALA A 326 -0.35 -13.73 22.34
C ALA A 326 -0.65 -15.23 22.24
N ALA A 327 -0.03 -15.95 21.29
CA ALA A 327 -0.14 -17.40 21.18
C ALA A 327 0.32 -18.10 22.48
N GLY A 328 1.41 -17.64 23.11
CA GLY A 328 1.85 -18.20 24.40
C GLY A 328 1.00 -17.79 25.58
N LEU A 329 0.51 -16.56 25.58
CA LEU A 329 -0.30 -16.01 26.67
C LEU A 329 -1.71 -16.61 26.73
N LEU A 330 -2.35 -16.74 25.57
CA LEU A 330 -3.78 -17.02 25.40
C LEU A 330 -4.09 -18.44 24.91
N SER A 331 -3.07 -19.26 24.66
CA SER A 331 -3.29 -20.67 24.30
C SER A 331 -4.11 -21.40 25.37
N THR A 332 -4.96 -22.33 24.93
CA THR A 332 -5.91 -23.05 25.79
C THR A 332 -6.01 -24.51 25.38
N ASN A 333 -6.09 -25.45 26.33
CA ASN A 333 -6.34 -26.86 26.05
C ASN A 333 -7.71 -27.17 25.41
N THR A 334 -8.61 -26.19 25.32
CA THR A 334 -9.90 -26.33 24.63
C THR A 334 -9.78 -26.23 23.12
N ALA A 335 -8.67 -25.68 22.61
CA ALA A 335 -8.39 -25.58 21.18
C ALA A 335 -7.69 -26.86 20.68
N SER A 336 -7.93 -27.22 19.42
CA SER A 336 -7.44 -28.46 18.79
C SER A 336 -5.95 -28.77 18.97
N ALA A 337 -5.08 -27.75 18.89
CA ALA A 337 -3.64 -27.87 19.07
C ALA A 337 -3.13 -27.16 20.34
N GLY A 338 -4.06 -26.69 21.18
CA GLY A 338 -3.73 -25.79 22.27
C GLY A 338 -3.21 -26.49 23.53
N VAL A 339 -2.41 -25.73 24.27
CA VAL A 339 -1.94 -26.06 25.62
C VAL A 339 -2.26 -24.89 26.55
N ASP A 340 -2.31 -25.10 27.86
CA ASP A 340 -2.65 -24.02 28.78
C ASP A 340 -1.56 -22.95 28.82
N GLY A 341 -1.87 -21.76 28.29
CA GLY A 341 -1.12 -20.54 28.55
C GLY A 341 -1.37 -20.03 29.98
N PRO A 342 -0.56 -19.07 30.46
CA PRO A 342 -0.66 -18.59 31.84
C PRO A 342 -2.00 -17.91 32.15
N ILE A 343 -2.62 -17.23 31.18
CA ILE A 343 -3.93 -16.57 31.38
C ILE A 343 -5.03 -17.61 31.53
N TYR A 344 -5.06 -18.62 30.65
CA TYR A 344 -6.03 -19.70 30.74
C TYR A 344 -5.88 -20.47 32.06
N ALA A 345 -4.64 -20.81 32.42
CA ALA A 345 -4.33 -21.54 33.65
C ALA A 345 -4.77 -20.78 34.91
N LEU A 346 -4.57 -19.46 34.94
CA LEU A 346 -5.03 -18.61 36.04
C LEU A 346 -6.56 -18.60 36.18
N ILE A 347 -7.28 -18.49 35.05
CA ILE A 347 -8.76 -18.40 35.05
C ILE A 347 -9.39 -19.74 35.43
N HIS A 348 -8.85 -20.86 34.94
CA HIS A 348 -9.44 -22.20 35.08
C HIS A 348 -8.81 -23.03 36.21
N GLY A 349 -7.84 -22.47 36.95
CA GLY A 349 -7.20 -23.14 38.08
C GLY A 349 -6.30 -24.32 37.68
N THR A 350 -5.78 -24.34 36.46
CA THR A 350 -4.79 -25.33 36.03
C THR A 350 -3.37 -24.87 36.40
N SER A 351 -2.32 -25.60 35.99
CA SER A 351 -0.96 -25.32 36.45
C SER A 351 -0.40 -24.01 35.85
N PHE A 352 -0.47 -22.92 36.63
CA PHE A 352 0.09 -21.62 36.22
C PHE A 352 1.60 -21.69 35.92
N THR A 353 2.35 -22.52 36.66
CA THR A 353 3.80 -22.72 36.40
C THR A 353 4.03 -23.39 35.04
N ALA A 354 3.18 -24.35 34.64
CA ALA A 354 3.25 -24.94 33.31
C ALA A 354 2.90 -23.92 32.22
N GLY A 355 1.89 -23.08 32.45
CA GLY A 355 1.55 -21.97 31.53
C GLY A 355 2.68 -20.95 31.39
N LEU A 356 3.37 -20.59 32.49
CA LEU A 356 4.55 -19.75 32.44
C LEU A 356 5.69 -20.37 31.62
N LYS A 357 5.83 -21.71 31.62
CA LYS A 357 6.80 -22.40 30.77
C LYS A 357 6.45 -22.24 29.29
N VAL A 358 5.18 -22.42 28.90
CA VAL A 358 4.71 -22.19 27.52
C VAL A 358 5.06 -20.77 27.09
N PHE A 359 4.72 -19.78 27.92
CA PHE A 359 5.02 -18.38 27.62
C PHE A 359 6.53 -18.08 27.56
N GLY A 360 7.33 -18.68 28.45
CA GLY A 360 8.79 -18.54 28.44
C GLY A 360 9.43 -19.09 27.16
N VAL A 361 8.94 -20.22 26.64
CA VAL A 361 9.38 -20.78 25.35
C VAL A 361 9.05 -19.82 24.20
N GLN A 362 7.87 -19.18 24.21
CA GLN A 362 7.52 -18.17 23.20
C GLN A 362 8.51 -17.01 23.18
N LEU A 363 8.84 -16.45 24.34
CA LEU A 363 9.76 -15.32 24.43
C LEU A 363 11.17 -15.71 23.97
N LEU A 364 11.64 -16.91 24.33
CA LEU A 364 12.93 -17.45 23.89
C LEU A 364 12.97 -17.59 22.37
N GLY A 365 12.02 -18.32 21.79
CA GLY A 365 11.99 -18.58 20.34
C GLY A 365 11.85 -17.31 19.52
N MET A 366 10.92 -16.43 19.91
CA MET A 366 10.74 -15.12 19.28
C MET A 366 12.04 -14.31 19.30
N THR A 367 12.74 -14.26 20.44
CA THR A 367 13.98 -13.50 20.57
C THR A 367 15.10 -14.08 19.70
N CYS A 368 15.26 -15.41 19.68
CA CYS A 368 16.25 -16.07 18.83
C CYS A 368 16.01 -15.82 17.34
N ILE A 369 14.76 -15.96 16.88
CA ILE A 369 14.36 -15.69 15.49
C ILE A 369 14.58 -14.21 15.15
N ALA A 370 14.15 -13.29 16.02
CA ALA A 370 14.32 -11.86 15.81
C ALA A 370 15.81 -11.46 15.73
N LEU A 371 16.66 -12.02 16.60
CA LEU A 371 18.10 -11.76 16.60
C LEU A 371 18.78 -12.32 15.34
N TRP A 372 18.46 -13.55 14.94
CA TRP A 372 18.97 -14.15 13.70
C TRP A 372 18.64 -13.29 12.50
N THR A 373 17.38 -12.92 12.34
CA THR A 373 16.91 -12.09 11.24
C THR A 373 17.56 -10.71 11.28
N ALA A 374 17.58 -10.05 12.45
CA ALA A 374 18.12 -8.71 12.55
C ALA A 374 19.61 -8.65 12.20
N VAL A 375 20.40 -9.61 12.70
CA VAL A 375 21.84 -9.67 12.44
C VAL A 375 22.13 -9.99 10.98
N THR A 376 21.52 -11.05 10.44
CA THR A 376 21.79 -11.49 9.07
C THR A 376 21.31 -10.47 8.05
N MET A 377 20.11 -9.93 8.20
CA MET A 377 19.56 -8.93 7.28
C MET A 377 20.31 -7.62 7.32
N PHE A 378 20.74 -7.16 8.50
CA PHE A 378 21.58 -5.98 8.60
C PHE A 378 22.90 -6.16 7.83
N ILE A 379 23.56 -7.30 8.01
CA ILE A 379 24.81 -7.62 7.30
C ILE A 379 24.56 -7.64 5.78
N PHE A 380 23.55 -8.37 5.32
CA PHE A 380 23.28 -8.52 3.88
C PHE A 380 22.87 -7.21 3.22
N PHE A 381 21.98 -6.42 3.83
CA PHE A 381 21.64 -5.10 3.28
C PHE A 381 22.85 -4.16 3.24
N LYS A 382 23.74 -4.21 4.25
CA LYS A 382 24.99 -3.43 4.23
C LYS A 382 25.97 -3.89 3.16
N ILE A 383 26.01 -5.19 2.86
CA ILE A 383 26.80 -5.70 1.73
C ILE A 383 26.21 -5.16 0.42
N ILE A 384 24.91 -5.33 0.18
CA ILE A 384 24.24 -4.84 -1.04
C ILE A 384 24.44 -3.34 -1.23
N GLU A 385 24.24 -2.55 -0.18
CA GLU A 385 24.43 -1.10 -0.18
C GLU A 385 25.85 -0.72 -0.63
N LYS A 386 26.87 -1.41 -0.13
CA LYS A 386 28.28 -1.10 -0.43
C LYS A 386 28.77 -1.63 -1.77
N THR A 387 28.26 -2.75 -2.26
CA THR A 387 28.78 -3.40 -3.47
C THR A 387 27.97 -3.08 -4.73
N HIS A 388 26.65 -2.96 -4.62
CA HIS A 388 25.73 -2.80 -5.76
C HIS A 388 24.95 -1.48 -5.73
N GLY A 389 24.76 -0.93 -4.53
CA GLY A 389 23.86 0.20 -4.27
C GLY A 389 22.42 -0.25 -4.09
N LEU A 390 21.76 0.26 -3.04
CA LEU A 390 20.40 -0.14 -2.66
C LEU A 390 19.32 0.80 -3.22
N ARG A 391 19.65 2.08 -3.38
CA ARG A 391 18.74 3.14 -3.82
C ARG A 391 18.99 3.54 -5.27
N VAL A 392 17.95 3.90 -5.99
CA VAL A 392 18.06 4.58 -7.29
C VAL A 392 18.54 6.04 -7.12
N SER A 393 18.90 6.68 -8.23
CA SER A 393 19.22 8.12 -8.23
C SER A 393 17.99 8.98 -7.91
N PRO A 394 18.18 10.21 -7.39
CA PRO A 394 17.08 11.14 -7.15
C PRO A 394 16.24 11.42 -8.40
N GLU A 395 16.88 11.49 -9.56
CA GLU A 395 16.24 11.73 -10.85
C GLU A 395 15.31 10.57 -11.23
N GLU A 396 15.77 9.33 -11.06
CA GLU A 396 14.96 8.13 -11.30
C GLU A 396 13.78 8.02 -10.33
N GLU A 397 14.00 8.32 -9.05
CA GLU A 397 12.93 8.31 -8.05
C GLU A 397 11.86 9.39 -8.33
N ILE A 398 12.26 10.55 -8.85
CA ILE A 398 11.34 11.62 -9.26
C ILE A 398 10.58 11.22 -10.53
N ALA A 399 11.26 10.64 -11.53
CA ALA A 399 10.61 10.18 -12.76
C ALA A 399 9.64 9.01 -12.53
N GLY A 400 9.98 8.09 -11.62
CA GLY A 400 9.26 6.84 -11.38
C GLY A 400 10.02 5.64 -11.93
N LEU A 401 9.95 4.52 -11.22
CA LEU A 401 10.73 3.33 -11.52
C LEU A 401 10.17 2.53 -12.71
N ASP A 402 8.91 2.74 -13.10
CA ASP A 402 8.32 2.06 -14.25
C ASP A 402 9.02 2.48 -15.55
N SER A 403 9.24 3.77 -15.73
CA SER A 403 9.90 4.31 -16.93
C SER A 403 11.41 4.09 -16.90
N THR A 404 12.02 4.23 -15.73
CA THR A 404 13.48 4.24 -15.60
C THR A 404 14.12 2.86 -15.44
N GLU A 405 13.47 1.91 -14.77
CA GLU A 405 14.01 0.56 -14.59
C GLU A 405 13.36 -0.47 -15.53
N HIS A 406 12.12 -0.23 -15.99
CA HIS A 406 11.38 -1.21 -16.80
C HIS A 406 11.08 -0.73 -18.22
N GLY A 407 11.46 0.50 -18.59
CA GLY A 407 11.22 1.06 -19.91
C GLY A 407 9.73 1.21 -20.25
N MET A 408 8.86 1.22 -19.24
CA MET A 408 7.41 1.33 -19.40
C MET A 408 6.98 2.76 -19.11
N PRO A 409 6.37 3.50 -20.05
CA PRO A 409 5.89 4.87 -19.80
C PRO A 409 4.90 4.94 -18.63
N SER A 410 4.06 3.91 -18.50
CA SER A 410 3.11 3.73 -17.41
C SER A 410 2.68 2.26 -17.38
N ALA A 411 2.37 1.73 -16.20
CA ALA A 411 1.63 0.46 -16.07
C ALA A 411 0.16 0.57 -16.53
N TYR A 412 -0.28 1.78 -16.86
CA TYR A 412 -1.64 2.16 -17.24
C TYR A 412 -1.64 2.80 -18.62
N ALA A 413 -1.34 2.03 -19.67
CA ALA A 413 -1.07 2.52 -21.03
C ALA A 413 -2.00 3.65 -21.53
N ASP A 414 -3.32 3.55 -21.28
CA ASP A 414 -4.34 4.52 -21.74
C ASP A 414 -5.03 5.30 -20.60
N PHE A 415 -4.68 5.00 -19.35
CA PHE A 415 -5.20 5.69 -18.19
C PHE A 415 -4.03 6.47 -17.60
N VAL A 416 -3.93 7.76 -17.91
CA VAL A 416 -3.00 8.63 -17.19
C VAL A 416 -3.72 9.01 -15.89
N PRO A 417 -3.47 8.36 -14.74
CA PRO A 417 -3.91 8.94 -13.48
C PRO A 417 -3.33 10.35 -13.44
N SER A 418 -4.12 11.35 -13.06
CA SER A 418 -3.64 12.73 -12.94
C SER A 418 -2.47 12.77 -11.96
N VAL A 419 -1.26 12.58 -12.47
CA VAL A 419 -0.03 12.72 -11.69
C VAL A 419 0.14 14.22 -11.56
N ASP A 420 -0.24 14.76 -10.41
CA ASP A 420 0.06 16.15 -10.09
C ASP A 420 1.59 16.34 -10.15
N PRO A 421 2.12 17.08 -11.14
CA PRO A 421 3.55 17.33 -11.22
C PRO A 421 4.02 18.29 -10.11
N THR A 422 3.09 18.96 -9.41
CA THR A 422 3.39 20.08 -8.49
C THR A 422 3.55 19.68 -7.03
N VAL A 423 3.42 18.39 -6.69
CA VAL A 423 3.79 17.90 -5.33
C VAL A 423 5.34 17.86 -5.15
N GLY A 424 6.10 18.18 -6.19
CA GLY A 424 7.51 18.52 -6.11
C GLY A 424 7.74 20.04 -6.07
N TYR A 425 8.21 20.54 -4.93
CA TYR A 425 8.81 21.86 -4.73
C TYR A 425 7.83 23.05 -4.59
N ALA A 426 7.52 23.38 -3.33
CA ALA A 426 7.23 24.77 -2.98
C ALA A 426 8.51 25.60 -3.16
N TYR A 427 8.59 26.34 -4.27
CA TYR A 427 9.46 27.51 -4.32
C TYR A 427 9.04 28.47 -3.19
N LYS A 428 10.01 29.01 -2.47
CA LYS A 428 9.78 30.08 -1.49
C LYS A 428 9.21 31.30 -2.21
N GLU A 429 7.90 31.49 -2.16
CA GLU A 429 7.32 32.81 -2.30
C GLU A 429 7.26 33.49 -0.92
N ILE A 430 7.74 34.73 -0.91
CA ILE A 430 7.85 35.61 0.25
C ILE A 430 6.44 35.89 0.80
N ALA A 431 6.27 35.74 2.12
CA ALA A 431 5.00 35.93 2.79
C ALA A 431 4.46 37.36 2.62
N VAL A 432 3.23 37.49 2.12
CA VAL A 432 2.41 38.69 2.33
C VAL A 432 1.67 38.50 3.65
N THR A 433 2.07 39.27 4.65
CA THR A 433 1.44 39.34 5.97
C THR A 433 0.10 40.07 5.89
N GLY A 434 -0.98 39.43 6.31
CA GLY A 434 -2.27 40.06 6.56
C GLY A 434 -3.24 39.14 7.30
N THR A 435 -3.81 39.62 8.40
CA THR A 435 -4.80 38.92 9.24
C THR A 435 -6.16 38.86 8.55
N VAL A 436 -6.77 37.68 8.49
CA VAL A 436 -8.09 37.41 7.90
C VAL A 436 -9.19 37.80 8.89
N PRO A 437 -10.19 38.63 8.52
CA PRO A 437 -11.38 38.87 9.33
C PRO A 437 -12.40 37.71 9.22
N PRO A 438 -13.34 37.56 10.17
CA PRO A 438 -14.40 36.55 10.11
C PRO A 438 -15.26 36.77 8.87
N ALA A 439 -15.70 35.67 8.24
CA ALA A 439 -16.51 35.69 7.04
C ALA A 439 -17.91 36.31 7.31
N GLU A 440 -18.07 37.57 6.94
CA GLU A 440 -19.38 38.16 6.67
C GLU A 440 -19.83 37.76 5.25
N ALA A 441 -21.12 37.47 5.11
CA ALA A 441 -21.75 37.24 3.81
C ALA A 441 -21.51 38.47 2.92
N VAL A 442 -20.83 38.26 1.79
CA VAL A 442 -20.51 39.35 0.86
C VAL A 442 -21.78 39.74 0.11
N GLU A 443 -22.29 40.95 0.39
CA GLU A 443 -23.28 41.60 -0.45
C GLU A 443 -22.76 41.76 -1.89
N VAL A 444 -23.64 41.53 -2.86
CA VAL A 444 -23.35 41.66 -4.29
C VAL A 444 -22.91 43.10 -4.60
N LYS A 445 -21.60 43.30 -4.77
CA LYS A 445 -21.08 44.49 -5.44
C LYS A 445 -21.19 44.28 -6.94
N THR A 446 -22.17 44.92 -7.56
CA THR A 446 -22.18 45.18 -9.01
C THR A 446 -20.98 46.09 -9.32
N VAL A 447 -19.92 45.47 -9.83
CA VAL A 447 -18.75 46.18 -10.39
C VAL A 447 -19.19 46.80 -11.73
N PRO A 448 -18.65 47.95 -12.17
CA PRO A 448 -19.06 48.58 -13.42
C PRO A 448 -18.95 47.60 -14.60
N ASP A 449 -19.94 47.64 -15.50
CA ASP A 449 -19.89 46.90 -16.75
C ASP A 449 -18.57 47.16 -17.47
N PHE A 450 -17.96 46.08 -17.96
CA PHE A 450 -16.84 46.16 -18.88
C PHE A 450 -17.29 47.03 -20.06
N THR A 451 -16.72 48.23 -20.21
CA THR A 451 -17.04 49.07 -21.35
C THR A 451 -16.51 48.41 -22.60
N ASP A 452 -17.42 48.05 -23.51
CA ASP A 452 -17.12 47.66 -24.87
C ASP A 452 -16.28 48.77 -25.52
N THR A 453 -14.96 48.59 -25.57
CA THR A 453 -14.20 49.13 -26.70
C THR A 453 -14.54 48.22 -27.88
N PRO A 454 -15.27 48.71 -28.90
CA PRO A 454 -15.56 47.91 -30.08
C PRO A 454 -14.22 47.66 -30.78
N ALA A 455 -13.69 46.44 -30.65
CA ALA A 455 -12.56 46.02 -31.46
C ALA A 455 -13.08 45.75 -32.87
N PRO A 456 -12.43 46.29 -33.92
CA PRO A 456 -12.79 45.99 -35.30
C PRO A 456 -12.57 44.49 -35.54
N SER A 457 -13.64 43.77 -35.92
CA SER A 457 -13.63 42.45 -36.58
C SER A 457 -12.47 41.50 -36.22
N GLY A 458 -12.46 40.94 -35.00
CA GLY A 458 -11.38 40.05 -34.54
C GLY A 458 -11.89 38.74 -33.91
N ILE A 459 -11.07 37.69 -33.99
CA ILE A 459 -11.33 36.39 -33.36
C ILE A 459 -11.01 36.48 -31.87
N THR A 460 -11.84 35.87 -31.02
CA THR A 460 -11.67 35.85 -29.57
C THR A 460 -11.69 34.43 -29.02
N LYS A 461 -10.73 34.08 -28.16
CA LYS A 461 -10.74 32.85 -27.35
C LYS A 461 -11.33 33.18 -25.98
N ILE A 462 -12.28 32.38 -25.55
CA ILE A 462 -12.94 32.44 -24.24
C ILE A 462 -12.63 31.13 -23.53
N GLU A 463 -11.90 31.23 -22.42
CA GLU A 463 -11.50 30.10 -21.60
C GLU A 463 -12.33 30.09 -20.32
N ILE A 464 -13.11 29.04 -20.12
CA ILE A 464 -14.04 28.90 -19.01
C ILE A 464 -13.56 27.76 -18.12
N ILE A 465 -13.16 28.07 -16.90
CA ILE A 465 -12.81 27.05 -15.89
C ILE A 465 -14.00 26.89 -14.95
N CYS A 466 -14.62 25.71 -14.93
CA CYS A 466 -15.78 25.44 -14.09
C CYS A 466 -15.76 24.03 -13.48
N ARG A 467 -16.77 23.72 -12.66
CA ARG A 467 -16.90 22.39 -12.04
C ARG A 467 -17.29 21.36 -13.10
N GLU A 468 -16.67 20.18 -13.05
CA GLU A 468 -16.90 19.10 -14.02
C GLU A 468 -18.39 18.75 -14.21
N ARG A 469 -19.15 18.68 -13.12
CA ARG A 469 -20.60 18.41 -13.17
C ARG A 469 -21.43 19.42 -13.98
N MET A 470 -20.90 20.63 -14.20
CA MET A 470 -21.58 21.69 -14.94
C MET A 470 -21.28 21.66 -16.44
N LEU A 471 -20.37 20.77 -16.89
CA LEU A 471 -19.93 20.69 -18.28
C LEU A 471 -21.11 20.46 -19.23
N GLU A 472 -21.99 19.50 -18.91
CA GLU A 472 -23.11 19.16 -19.81
C GLU A 472 -24.11 20.32 -19.91
N SER A 473 -24.42 20.97 -18.79
CA SER A 473 -25.27 22.16 -18.77
C SER A 473 -24.66 23.33 -19.54
N LEU A 474 -23.35 23.54 -19.37
CA LEU A 474 -22.61 24.58 -20.09
C LEU A 474 -22.60 24.30 -21.59
N LYS A 475 -22.29 23.06 -22.00
CA LYS A 475 -22.27 22.61 -23.39
C LYS A 475 -23.62 22.85 -24.07
N ASN A 476 -24.72 22.45 -23.45
CA ASN A 476 -26.05 22.62 -24.01
C ASN A 476 -26.40 24.09 -24.21
N ALA A 477 -26.13 24.93 -23.22
CA ALA A 477 -26.39 26.36 -23.30
C ALA A 477 -25.49 27.07 -24.34
N MET A 478 -24.25 26.62 -24.52
CA MET A 478 -23.36 27.16 -25.55
C MET A 478 -23.85 26.80 -26.96
N THR A 479 -24.35 25.58 -27.16
CA THR A 479 -24.95 25.16 -28.43
C THR A 479 -26.19 26.00 -28.77
N GLU A 480 -27.03 26.34 -27.79
CA GLU A 480 -28.24 27.17 -27.99
C GLU A 480 -27.94 28.57 -28.52
N ILE A 481 -26.77 29.13 -28.19
CA ILE A 481 -26.32 30.45 -28.67
C ILE A 481 -25.45 30.35 -29.93
N GLY A 482 -25.39 29.18 -30.58
CA GLY A 482 -24.71 28.98 -31.85
C GLY A 482 -23.22 28.65 -31.77
N ILE A 483 -22.72 28.20 -30.60
CA ILE A 483 -21.35 27.66 -30.50
C ILE A 483 -21.32 26.25 -31.08
N THR A 484 -20.63 26.08 -32.21
CA THR A 484 -20.52 24.79 -32.92
C THR A 484 -19.28 23.99 -32.53
N GLY A 485 -18.28 24.64 -31.92
CA GLY A 485 -17.02 24.00 -31.51
C GLY A 485 -16.54 24.46 -30.14
N MET A 486 -16.11 23.49 -29.33
CA MET A 486 -15.45 23.74 -28.05
C MET A 486 -14.40 22.65 -27.79
N THR A 487 -13.30 23.02 -27.13
CA THR A 487 -12.28 22.08 -26.66
C THR A 487 -12.38 21.97 -25.14
N VAL A 488 -12.43 20.75 -24.62
CA VAL A 488 -12.54 20.50 -23.17
C VAL A 488 -11.27 19.81 -22.69
N SER A 489 -10.64 20.38 -21.66
CA SER A 489 -9.52 19.77 -20.94
C SER A 489 -9.89 19.53 -19.50
N HIS A 490 -9.58 18.34 -18.96
CA HIS A 490 -9.67 18.10 -17.52
C HIS A 490 -8.47 18.75 -16.84
N VAL A 491 -8.73 19.63 -15.88
CA VAL A 491 -7.70 20.41 -15.18
C VAL A 491 -7.89 20.31 -13.67
N MET A 492 -6.84 20.59 -12.92
CA MET A 492 -6.86 20.58 -11.46
C MET A 492 -6.59 22.01 -10.96
N GLY A 493 -7.37 22.52 -10.00
CA GLY A 493 -7.14 23.87 -9.47
C GLY A 493 -7.74 24.11 -8.08
N CYS A 494 -7.06 24.90 -7.23
CA CYS A 494 -7.57 25.35 -5.93
C CYS A 494 -7.75 26.87 -5.88
N GLY A 495 -8.57 27.37 -4.94
CA GLY A 495 -8.71 28.80 -4.64
C GLY A 495 -7.83 29.24 -3.45
N ILE A 496 -7.94 30.51 -3.03
CA ILE A 496 -7.21 31.08 -1.87
C ILE A 496 -7.58 30.39 -0.54
N GLN A 497 -8.77 29.77 -0.47
CA GLN A 497 -9.21 29.00 0.69
C GLN A 497 -8.64 27.57 0.59
N LYS A 498 -7.55 27.33 1.35
CA LYS A 498 -7.08 25.98 1.67
C LYS A 498 -8.27 25.14 2.15
N GLY A 499 -8.47 23.96 1.56
CA GLY A 499 -9.57 23.06 1.90
C GLY A 499 -9.57 22.64 3.38
N LYS A 500 -10.62 21.92 3.82
CA LYS A 500 -10.62 21.30 5.16
C LYS A 500 -9.41 20.36 5.27
N PRO A 501 -8.75 20.30 6.43
CA PRO A 501 -7.62 19.39 6.62
C PRO A 501 -8.08 17.93 6.46
N GLU A 502 -7.42 17.21 5.57
CA GLU A 502 -7.60 15.77 5.36
C GLU A 502 -6.41 15.02 5.95
N TYR A 503 -6.62 13.79 6.42
CA TYR A 503 -5.57 12.96 7.01
C TYR A 503 -5.40 11.67 6.23
N TYR A 504 -4.14 11.28 5.96
CA TYR A 504 -3.77 9.99 5.41
C TYR A 504 -2.86 9.28 6.41
N ARG A 505 -3.30 8.15 6.97
CA ARG A 505 -2.56 7.39 8.00
C ARG A 505 -2.11 8.23 9.19
N GLY A 506 -2.96 9.19 9.58
CA GLY A 506 -2.70 10.09 10.70
C GLY A 506 -1.76 11.27 10.41
N VAL A 507 -1.33 11.46 9.15
CA VAL A 507 -0.59 12.64 8.70
C VAL A 507 -1.53 13.57 7.93
N GLU A 508 -1.49 14.87 8.22
CA GLU A 508 -2.27 15.87 7.49
C GLU A 508 -1.78 15.99 6.04
N VAL A 509 -2.69 15.89 5.07
CA VAL A 509 -2.43 16.01 3.64
C VAL A 509 -2.69 17.47 3.25
N GLU A 510 -1.76 18.09 2.51
CA GLU A 510 -2.03 19.42 1.95
C GLU A 510 -3.24 19.38 1.01
N PRO A 511 -4.11 20.40 1.04
CA PRO A 511 -5.34 20.40 0.26
C PRO A 511 -5.03 20.23 -1.22
N SER A 512 -5.60 19.17 -1.81
CA SER A 512 -5.43 18.82 -3.21
C SER A 512 -6.06 19.88 -4.13
N LEU A 513 -5.46 20.04 -5.31
CA LEU A 513 -6.12 20.73 -6.40
C LEU A 513 -7.45 20.01 -6.69
N LEU A 514 -8.55 20.75 -6.88
CA LEU A 514 -9.85 20.14 -7.14
C LEU A 514 -10.02 19.87 -8.64
N PRO A 515 -10.63 18.74 -9.04
CA PRO A 515 -11.02 18.50 -10.43
C PRO A 515 -11.94 19.59 -10.96
N LYS A 516 -11.57 20.12 -12.12
CA LYS A 516 -12.30 21.13 -12.87
C LYS A 516 -12.22 20.78 -14.35
N VAL A 517 -13.07 21.42 -15.14
CA VAL A 517 -12.95 21.41 -16.60
C VAL A 517 -12.55 22.80 -17.06
N GLN A 518 -11.63 22.84 -18.02
CA GLN A 518 -11.33 24.02 -18.81
C GLN A 518 -12.00 23.84 -20.17
N VAL A 519 -12.88 24.77 -20.52
CA VAL A 519 -13.59 24.81 -21.81
C VAL A 519 -13.08 26.00 -22.60
N ASP A 520 -12.41 25.71 -23.70
CA ASP A 520 -11.89 26.70 -24.65
C ASP A 520 -12.88 26.84 -25.81
N ILE A 521 -13.39 28.05 -25.99
CA ILE A 521 -14.33 28.43 -27.06
C ILE A 521 -13.68 29.54 -27.89
N VAL A 522 -13.65 29.38 -29.21
CA VAL A 522 -13.12 30.41 -30.12
C VAL A 522 -14.27 30.94 -30.99
N VAL A 523 -14.54 32.24 -30.91
CA VAL A 523 -15.66 32.89 -31.61
C VAL A 523 -15.18 34.01 -32.53
N SER A 524 -15.88 34.18 -33.65
CA SER A 524 -15.71 35.30 -34.60
C SER A 524 -17.02 36.03 -34.91
N THR A 525 -18.15 35.31 -34.98
CA THR A 525 -19.47 35.85 -35.33
C THR A 525 -20.41 35.91 -34.14
N VAL A 526 -20.30 34.97 -33.20
CA VAL A 526 -21.07 34.98 -31.95
C VAL A 526 -20.51 36.08 -31.03
N PRO A 527 -21.35 36.99 -30.51
CA PRO A 527 -20.87 38.03 -29.59
C PRO A 527 -20.25 37.42 -28.34
N VAL A 528 -19.03 37.87 -28.00
CA VAL A 528 -18.30 37.42 -26.81
C VAL A 528 -19.13 37.60 -25.53
N ARG A 529 -19.93 38.67 -25.46
CA ARG A 529 -20.76 38.96 -24.30
C ARG A 529 -21.86 37.93 -24.09
N ASP A 530 -22.44 37.39 -25.17
CA ASP A 530 -23.49 36.37 -25.09
C ASP A 530 -22.93 35.08 -24.51
N VAL A 531 -21.71 34.70 -24.90
CA VAL A 531 -20.98 33.55 -24.32
C VAL A 531 -20.73 33.77 -22.82
N ILE A 532 -20.26 34.95 -22.43
CA ILE A 532 -19.96 35.27 -21.02
C ILE A 532 -21.22 35.26 -20.16
N GLU A 533 -22.29 35.92 -20.59
CA GLU A 533 -23.54 35.99 -19.81
C GLU A 533 -24.23 34.63 -19.73
N THR A 534 -24.19 33.84 -20.81
CA THR A 534 -24.71 32.46 -20.81
C THR A 534 -23.92 31.58 -19.85
N ALA A 535 -22.57 31.65 -19.88
CA ALA A 535 -21.73 30.91 -18.94
C ALA A 535 -21.99 31.33 -17.49
N LYS A 536 -22.08 32.65 -17.21
CA LYS A 536 -22.42 33.16 -15.87
C LYS A 536 -23.76 32.62 -15.39
N LYS A 537 -24.80 32.68 -16.22
CA LYS A 537 -26.15 32.22 -15.88
C LYS A 537 -26.18 30.73 -15.55
N VAL A 538 -25.48 29.92 -16.32
CA VAL A 538 -25.50 28.45 -16.19
C VAL A 538 -24.61 27.97 -15.04
N LEU A 539 -23.45 28.59 -14.86
CA LEU A 539 -22.45 28.15 -13.88
C LEU A 539 -22.72 28.70 -12.47
N TYR A 540 -23.49 29.79 -12.35
CA TYR A 540 -23.76 30.40 -11.05
C TYR A 540 -24.70 29.54 -10.20
N THR A 541 -24.18 29.04 -9.09
CA THR A 541 -24.93 28.30 -8.07
C THR A 541 -25.02 29.06 -6.74
N GLY A 542 -24.41 30.26 -6.66
CA GLY A 542 -24.33 31.04 -5.43
C GLY A 542 -23.28 30.51 -4.44
N HIS A 543 -22.43 29.57 -4.88
CA HIS A 543 -21.40 28.96 -4.05
C HIS A 543 -20.01 29.34 -4.54
N ILE A 544 -19.05 29.42 -3.61
CA ILE A 544 -17.65 29.69 -3.94
C ILE A 544 -17.13 28.61 -4.90
N GLY A 545 -16.43 29.02 -5.96
CA GLY A 545 -15.85 28.10 -6.95
C GLY A 545 -16.78 27.69 -8.10
N ASP A 546 -17.74 28.53 -8.46
CA ASP A 546 -18.62 28.34 -9.63
C ASP A 546 -17.86 28.40 -10.97
N GLY A 547 -16.85 29.26 -11.07
CA GLY A 547 -15.92 29.24 -12.19
C GLY A 547 -15.11 30.54 -12.35
N LYS A 548 -14.27 30.58 -13.38
CA LYS A 548 -13.57 31.76 -13.88
C LYS A 548 -13.67 31.79 -15.40
N ILE A 549 -13.75 32.98 -15.98
CA ILE A 549 -13.75 33.18 -17.44
C ILE A 549 -12.59 34.11 -17.78
N PHE A 550 -11.76 33.69 -18.73
CA PHE A 550 -10.68 34.48 -19.29
C PHE A 550 -10.96 34.74 -20.76
N VAL A 551 -10.65 35.94 -21.21
CA VAL A 551 -10.92 36.38 -22.59
C VAL A 551 -9.61 36.82 -23.21
N TYR A 552 -9.26 36.21 -24.33
CA TYR A 552 -8.02 36.45 -25.05
C TYR A 552 -8.32 36.85 -26.48
N ARG A 553 -7.58 37.83 -26.99
CA ARG A 553 -7.59 38.16 -28.42
C ARG A 553 -6.79 37.11 -29.18
N VAL A 554 -7.36 36.56 -30.23
CA VAL A 554 -6.66 35.64 -31.14
C VAL A 554 -6.18 36.46 -32.34
N GLU A 555 -4.89 36.38 -32.63
CA GLU A 555 -4.28 37.12 -33.75
C GLU A 555 -4.73 36.55 -35.10
N ASN A 556 -4.72 35.21 -35.24
CA ASN A 556 -5.14 34.51 -36.44
C ASN A 556 -5.66 33.10 -36.09
N ALA A 557 -6.53 32.56 -36.94
CA ALA A 557 -6.94 31.15 -36.92
C ALA A 557 -6.70 30.56 -38.31
N VAL A 558 -6.18 29.34 -38.40
CA VAL A 558 -5.86 28.70 -39.69
C VAL A 558 -6.51 27.33 -39.75
N LYS A 559 -7.35 27.09 -40.76
CA LYS A 559 -7.99 25.79 -41.00
C LYS A 559 -7.04 24.92 -41.80
N VAL A 560 -6.43 23.93 -41.14
CA VAL A 560 -5.37 23.08 -41.72
C VAL A 560 -5.75 22.43 -43.05
N ARG A 561 -7.00 21.97 -43.18
CA ARG A 561 -7.47 21.26 -44.38
C ARG A 561 -7.53 22.15 -45.62
N THR A 562 -7.96 23.41 -45.46
CA THR A 562 -8.27 24.32 -46.57
C THR A 562 -7.27 25.45 -46.71
N GLY A 563 -6.44 25.70 -45.70
CA GLY A 563 -5.55 26.86 -45.62
C GLY A 563 -6.28 28.18 -45.37
N GLU A 564 -7.58 28.16 -45.11
CA GLU A 564 -8.35 29.37 -44.79
C GLU A 564 -7.83 30.00 -43.50
N GLU A 565 -7.70 31.32 -43.49
CA GLU A 565 -7.21 32.08 -42.33
C GLU A 565 -8.27 33.04 -41.78
N GLY A 566 -8.04 33.54 -40.57
CA GLY A 566 -8.92 34.49 -39.91
C GLY A 566 -10.33 33.93 -39.69
N VAL A 567 -11.34 34.77 -39.88
CA VAL A 567 -12.75 34.40 -39.66
C VAL A 567 -13.19 33.24 -40.55
N ALA A 568 -12.66 33.14 -41.78
CA ALA A 568 -12.98 32.07 -42.71
C ALA A 568 -12.56 30.68 -42.18
N ALA A 569 -11.50 30.62 -41.37
CA ALA A 569 -11.06 29.39 -40.72
C ALA A 569 -12.08 28.83 -39.72
N LEU A 570 -13.01 29.66 -39.24
CA LEU A 570 -14.02 29.30 -38.23
C LEU A 570 -15.43 29.16 -38.81
N GLN A 571 -15.63 29.42 -40.11
CA GLN A 571 -16.89 29.19 -40.79
C GLN A 571 -16.91 27.76 -41.35
N ASP A 572 -17.89 26.95 -40.96
CA ASP A 572 -18.16 25.67 -41.60
C ASP A 572 -19.00 25.92 -42.84
N VAL A 573 -18.35 25.90 -44.01
CA VAL A 573 -19.06 25.78 -45.29
C VAL A 573 -19.26 24.28 -45.53
N GLU A 574 -20.30 23.69 -44.96
CA GLU A 574 -20.81 22.41 -45.46
C GLU A 574 -21.44 22.66 -46.83
N GLN A 575 -20.63 22.59 -47.89
CA GLN A 575 -21.13 22.20 -49.21
C GLN A 575 -20.95 20.68 -49.30
N TYR A 576 -22.03 19.94 -49.04
CA TYR A 576 -22.17 18.55 -49.47
C TYR A 576 -22.38 18.48 -50.99
#